data_AF-A0A0M1JHA5-F1
#
_entry.id   AF-A0A0M1JHA5-F1
#
_cell.length_a   1.000
_cell.length_b   1.000
_cell.length_c   1.000
_cell.angle_alpha   90.00
_cell.angle_beta   90.00
_cell.angle_gamma   90.00
#
_symmetry.space_group_name_H-M   'P 1'
#
loop_
_entity.id
_entity.type
_entity.pdbx_description
1 polymer ?
#
loop_
_entity_poly.entity_id
_entity_poly.type
_entity_poly.pdbx_seq_one_letter_code
_entity_poly.pdbx_strand_id
1 'polypeptide(L)'
;MAQQATAQLLRTFHHTRADFQVQLDRGGSSSDGIAREGNLIGFSVKASKAVYYLALNIGPTGDLSVLYPYTEAELAQIQANQVVNLGGQIRVTAPFGTEYIKVFAFSNLPATLKNWVGQINIAPNDPRFSDLACLVGLSIPNSGKYCTKTGIADASFTITTYPKTQ
;
A
#
# COMPACT_ATOMS: atom_id res chain seq x y z
N MET A 1 15.96 -14.93 -4.80
CA MET A 1 16.43 -14.35 -3.52
C MET A 1 16.27 -12.83 -3.46
N ALA A 2 16.69 -12.05 -4.47
CA ALA A 2 16.61 -10.59 -4.43
C ALA A 2 15.17 -10.03 -4.32
N GLN A 3 14.18 -10.59 -5.02
CA GLN A 3 12.80 -10.09 -5.00
C GLN A 3 12.09 -10.29 -3.66
N GLN A 4 12.35 -11.42 -2.98
CA GLN A 4 11.79 -11.69 -1.65
C GLN A 4 12.34 -10.71 -0.60
N ALA A 5 13.60 -10.30 -0.73
CA ALA A 5 14.17 -9.23 0.08
C ALA A 5 13.49 -7.87 -0.22
N THR A 6 13.15 -7.59 -1.49
CA THR A 6 12.39 -6.39 -1.86
C THR A 6 11.01 -6.33 -1.20
N ALA A 7 10.26 -7.44 -1.19
CA ALA A 7 8.97 -7.50 -0.51
C ALA A 7 9.10 -7.21 1.00
N GLN A 8 10.15 -7.73 1.64
CA GLN A 8 10.45 -7.46 3.04
C GLN A 8 10.83 -5.99 3.28
N LEU A 9 11.65 -5.41 2.41
CA LEU A 9 12.02 -3.99 2.48
C LEU A 9 10.80 -3.09 2.33
N LEU A 10 9.88 -3.43 1.41
CA LEU A 10 8.67 -2.66 1.19
C LEU A 10 7.78 -2.60 2.44
N ARG A 11 7.70 -3.68 3.23
CA ARG A 11 6.93 -3.70 4.49
C ARG A 11 7.42 -2.66 5.50
N THR A 12 8.73 -2.47 5.60
CA THR A 12 9.35 -1.53 6.56
C THR A 12 9.71 -0.18 5.94
N PHE A 13 9.47 0.00 4.64
CA PHE A 13 9.87 1.20 3.92
C PHE A 13 9.02 2.41 4.30
N HIS A 14 9.69 3.53 4.57
CA HIS A 14 9.10 4.81 4.91
C HIS A 14 9.97 5.95 4.36
N HIS A 15 9.32 6.98 3.83
CA HIS A 15 9.97 8.22 3.41
C HIS A 15 10.24 9.08 4.64
N THR A 16 11.51 9.27 4.96
CA THR A 16 11.92 10.12 6.09
C THR A 16 11.88 11.62 5.77
N ARG A 17 11.66 11.99 4.50
CA ARG A 17 11.67 13.39 4.02
C ARG A 17 10.56 13.60 3.00
N ALA A 18 9.34 13.78 3.49
CA ALA A 18 8.22 14.25 2.69
C ALA A 18 7.97 15.75 2.98
N ASP A 19 7.58 16.50 1.96
CA ASP A 19 7.22 17.93 2.04
C ASP A 19 5.72 18.15 2.33
N PHE A 20 4.99 17.06 2.63
CA PHE A 20 3.59 17.05 3.01
C PHE A 20 3.26 15.80 3.83
N GLN A 21 2.08 15.78 4.43
CA GLN A 21 1.63 14.71 5.31
C GLN A 21 0.54 13.86 4.65
N VAL A 22 0.54 12.57 4.97
CA VAL A 22 -0.51 11.60 4.61
C VAL A 22 -0.98 10.96 5.91
N GLN A 23 -2.29 10.94 6.11
CA GLN A 23 -2.92 10.26 7.23
C GLN A 23 -3.72 9.07 6.69
N LEU A 24 -3.47 7.90 7.27
CA LEU A 24 -4.20 6.67 7.02
C LEU A 24 -4.99 6.32 8.28
N ASP A 25 -6.31 6.26 8.15
CA ASP A 25 -7.22 5.90 9.22
C ASP A 25 -7.88 4.55 8.91
N ARG A 26 -8.02 3.71 9.93
CA ARG A 26 -8.75 2.44 9.83
C ARG A 26 -10.21 2.67 10.24
N GLY A 27 -11.13 2.25 9.38
CA GLY A 27 -12.56 2.15 9.69
C GLY A 27 -12.95 0.72 10.07
N GLY A 28 -13.88 0.56 11.01
CA GLY A 28 -14.42 -0.74 11.43
C GLY A 28 -14.57 -0.88 12.94
N SER A 29 -15.04 -2.04 13.39
CA SER A 29 -15.42 -2.32 14.79
C SER A 29 -14.26 -2.65 15.73
N SER A 30 -13.01 -2.71 15.25
CA SER A 30 -11.83 -2.88 16.09
C SER A 30 -10.71 -1.92 15.70
N SER A 31 -10.23 -1.12 16.65
CA SER A 31 -9.16 -0.14 16.45
C SER A 31 -7.75 -0.74 16.59
N ASP A 32 -7.65 -1.99 17.06
CA ASP A 32 -6.49 -2.42 17.86
C ASP A 32 -5.38 -3.09 17.03
N GLY A 33 -5.34 -2.82 15.71
CA GLY A 33 -4.45 -3.55 14.79
C GLY A 33 -4.75 -5.05 14.68
N ILE A 34 -5.83 -5.55 15.29
CA ILE A 34 -6.23 -6.95 15.24
C ILE A 34 -7.52 -7.09 14.41
N ALA A 35 -7.58 -8.15 13.63
CA ALA A 35 -8.80 -8.57 12.95
C ALA A 35 -8.92 -10.10 12.93
N ARG A 36 -10.15 -10.59 12.86
CA ARG A 36 -10.47 -12.03 12.81
C ARG A 36 -11.11 -12.36 11.49
N GLU A 37 -10.99 -13.63 11.10
CA GLU A 37 -11.64 -14.19 9.92
C GLU A 37 -13.10 -13.73 9.78
N GLY A 38 -13.45 -13.30 8.57
CA GLY A 38 -14.76 -12.75 8.24
C GLY A 38 -14.97 -11.29 8.63
N ASN A 39 -14.09 -10.67 9.43
CA ASN A 39 -14.11 -9.23 9.65
C ASN A 39 -13.91 -8.48 8.34
N LEU A 40 -14.55 -7.31 8.27
CA LEU A 40 -14.50 -6.40 7.15
C LEU A 40 -13.72 -5.16 7.61
N ILE A 41 -12.56 -4.92 7.02
CA ILE A 41 -11.69 -3.82 7.40
C ILE A 41 -11.71 -2.76 6.30
N GLY A 42 -12.06 -1.54 6.66
CA GLY A 42 -12.01 -0.40 5.75
C GLY A 42 -10.83 0.51 6.08
N PHE A 43 -10.35 1.25 5.07
CA PHE A 43 -9.34 2.28 5.25
C PHE A 43 -9.78 3.56 4.56
N SER A 44 -9.49 4.68 5.20
CA SER A 44 -9.59 6.00 4.60
C SER A 44 -8.23 6.69 4.65
N VAL A 45 -7.98 7.52 3.65
CA VAL A 45 -6.75 8.31 3.55
C VAL A 45 -7.10 9.77 3.31
N LYS A 46 -6.26 10.67 3.81
CA LYS A 46 -6.20 12.07 3.38
C LYS A 46 -4.76 12.54 3.33
N ALA A 47 -4.48 13.54 2.51
CA ALA A 47 -3.17 14.16 2.39
C ALA A 47 -3.30 15.68 2.51
N SER A 48 -2.28 16.34 3.02
CA SER A 48 -2.27 17.81 3.18
C SER A 48 -2.03 18.58 1.86
N LYS A 49 -1.90 17.87 0.74
CA LYS A 49 -1.74 18.41 -0.63
C LYS A 49 -2.59 17.63 -1.62
N ALA A 50 -2.81 18.19 -2.81
CA ALA A 50 -3.42 17.46 -3.91
C ALA A 50 -2.45 16.37 -4.42
N VAL A 51 -2.92 15.14 -4.54
CA VAL A 51 -2.08 13.95 -4.73
C VAL A 51 -2.75 12.88 -5.58
N TYR A 52 -1.94 11.94 -6.06
CA TYR A 52 -2.37 10.65 -6.60
C TYR A 52 -2.02 9.58 -5.58
N TYR A 53 -2.91 8.62 -5.32
CA TYR A 53 -2.65 7.56 -4.35
C TYR A 53 -2.27 6.25 -5.01
N LEU A 54 -1.42 5.49 -4.32
CA LEU A 54 -1.25 4.05 -4.47
C LEU A 54 -1.40 3.42 -3.08
N ALA A 55 -2.45 2.63 -2.86
CA ALA A 55 -2.66 1.86 -1.67
C ALA A 55 -2.45 0.37 -1.95
N LEU A 56 -1.68 -0.28 -1.09
CA LEU A 56 -1.26 -1.67 -1.23
C LEU A 56 -1.64 -2.44 0.03
N ASN A 57 -2.11 -3.66 -0.15
CA ASN A 57 -2.07 -4.69 0.88
C ASN A 57 -0.88 -5.61 0.62
N ILE A 58 -0.10 -5.88 1.66
CA ILE A 58 0.95 -6.90 1.65
C ILE A 58 0.52 -7.98 2.65
N GLY A 59 0.10 -9.12 2.10
CA GLY A 59 -0.42 -10.25 2.86
C GLY A 59 0.64 -10.95 3.72
N PRO A 60 0.22 -11.91 4.57
CA PRO A 60 1.14 -12.60 5.48
C PRO A 60 2.23 -13.37 4.74
N THR A 61 1.91 -13.89 3.56
CA THR A 61 2.87 -14.60 2.69
C THR A 61 3.76 -13.66 1.87
N GLY A 62 3.50 -12.35 1.93
CA GLY A 62 4.21 -11.31 1.19
C GLY A 62 3.64 -11.07 -0.20
N ASP A 63 2.55 -11.74 -0.53
CA ASP A 63 1.73 -11.44 -1.69
C ASP A 63 1.22 -10.00 -1.62
N LEU A 64 1.13 -9.36 -2.77
CA LEU A 64 0.76 -7.96 -2.87
C LEU A 64 -0.49 -7.79 -3.71
N SER A 65 -1.39 -6.93 -3.22
CA SER A 65 -2.60 -6.52 -3.92
C SER A 65 -2.75 -5.01 -3.86
N VAL A 66 -3.22 -4.40 -4.93
CA VAL A 66 -3.49 -2.97 -5.03
C VAL A 66 -4.93 -2.71 -4.58
N LEU A 67 -5.07 -1.95 -3.50
CA LEU A 67 -6.36 -1.52 -2.96
C LEU A 67 -6.87 -0.27 -3.67
N TYR A 68 -5.94 0.61 -4.05
CA TYR A 68 -6.24 1.84 -4.77
C TYR A 68 -5.05 2.22 -5.67
N PRO A 69 -5.25 2.64 -6.91
CA PRO A 69 -6.52 2.65 -7.64
C PRO A 69 -6.96 1.22 -8.01
N TYR A 70 -8.25 0.92 -7.89
CA TYR A 70 -8.84 -0.33 -8.36
C TYR A 70 -9.40 -0.20 -9.77
N THR A 71 -9.86 1.00 -10.14
CA THR A 71 -10.35 1.35 -11.47
C THR A 71 -9.54 2.50 -12.08
N GLU A 72 -9.58 2.68 -13.40
CA GLU A 72 -8.87 3.79 -14.05
C GLU A 72 -9.41 5.17 -13.64
N ALA A 73 -10.70 5.27 -13.31
CA ALA A 73 -11.29 6.53 -12.83
C ALA A 73 -10.65 7.01 -11.51
N GLU A 74 -10.14 6.08 -10.71
CA GLU A 74 -9.44 6.35 -9.45
C GLU A 74 -7.98 6.82 -9.66
N LEU A 75 -7.49 6.90 -10.90
CA LEU A 75 -6.23 7.59 -11.23
C LEU A 75 -6.36 9.12 -11.20
N ALA A 76 -7.57 9.65 -10.98
CA ALA A 76 -7.79 11.08 -10.85
C ALA A 76 -7.02 11.67 -9.65
N GLN A 77 -6.58 12.91 -9.78
CA GLN A 77 -5.96 13.62 -8.68
C GLN A 77 -6.98 13.90 -7.59
N ILE A 78 -6.62 13.58 -6.35
CA ILE A 78 -7.41 13.88 -5.16
C ILE A 78 -6.98 15.22 -4.60
N GLN A 79 -7.93 16.06 -4.22
CA GLN A 79 -7.63 17.39 -3.69
C GLN A 79 -7.11 17.32 -2.25
N ALA A 80 -6.39 18.36 -1.84
CA ALA A 80 -5.86 18.46 -0.48
C ALA A 80 -6.99 18.33 0.57
N ASN A 81 -6.70 17.59 1.64
CA ASN A 81 -7.60 17.29 2.75
C ASN A 81 -8.90 16.54 2.40
N GLN A 82 -9.08 16.14 1.14
CA GLN A 82 -10.19 15.29 0.75
C GLN A 82 -9.95 13.88 1.30
N VAL A 83 -10.93 13.39 2.07
CA VAL A 83 -10.92 12.02 2.57
C VAL A 83 -11.36 11.08 1.45
N VAL A 84 -10.53 10.08 1.18
CA VAL A 84 -10.83 9.02 0.21
C VAL A 84 -10.92 7.70 0.95
N ASN A 85 -12.03 7.00 0.76
CA ASN A 85 -12.14 5.62 1.18
C ASN A 85 -11.41 4.77 0.14
N LEU A 86 -10.45 3.95 0.57
CA LEU A 86 -9.59 3.15 -0.31
C LEU A 86 -10.32 1.93 -0.91
N GLY A 87 -11.64 2.01 -1.07
CA GLY A 87 -12.49 0.93 -1.54
C GLY A 87 -12.53 -0.28 -0.58
N GLY A 88 -13.27 -1.31 -1.02
CA GLY A 88 -13.22 -2.70 -0.57
C GLY A 88 -12.95 -2.93 0.91
N GLN A 89 -13.99 -3.27 1.67
CA GLN A 89 -13.75 -3.93 2.96
C GLN A 89 -12.92 -5.19 2.72
N ILE A 90 -11.67 -5.20 3.17
CA ILE A 90 -10.83 -6.39 3.11
C ILE A 90 -11.49 -7.40 4.02
N ARG A 91 -12.02 -8.47 3.43
CA ARG A 91 -12.52 -9.61 4.19
C ARG A 91 -11.30 -10.39 4.67
N VAL A 92 -11.14 -10.49 5.97
CA VAL A 92 -10.07 -11.31 6.55
C VAL A 92 -10.33 -12.77 6.22
N THR A 93 -9.41 -13.38 5.48
CA THR A 93 -9.42 -14.80 5.11
C THR A 93 -8.03 -15.38 5.32
N ALA A 94 -7.91 -16.71 5.32
CA ALA A 94 -6.61 -17.36 5.30
C ALA A 94 -5.79 -16.93 4.06
N PRO A 95 -4.44 -16.92 4.13
CA PRO A 95 -3.62 -17.26 5.30
C PRO A 95 -3.66 -16.16 6.38
N PHE A 96 -3.61 -16.56 7.65
CA PHE A 96 -3.63 -15.62 8.78
C PHE A 96 -2.21 -15.23 9.20
N GLY A 97 -2.03 -14.00 9.68
CA GLY A 97 -0.74 -13.52 10.17
C GLY A 97 -0.65 -11.99 10.13
N THR A 98 0.55 -11.45 9.96
CA THR A 98 0.76 -10.00 9.88
C THR A 98 0.59 -9.50 8.45
N GLU A 99 -0.30 -8.54 8.27
CA GLU A 99 -0.56 -7.82 7.02
C GLU A 99 -0.13 -6.35 7.16
N TYR A 100 0.30 -5.77 6.05
CA TYR A 100 0.72 -4.38 5.99
C TYR A 100 -0.07 -3.63 4.93
N ILE A 101 -0.76 -2.59 5.37
CA ILE A 101 -1.37 -1.60 4.49
C ILE A 101 -0.35 -0.50 4.28
N LYS A 102 0.05 -0.28 3.04
CA LYS A 102 0.95 0.82 2.64
C LYS A 102 0.19 1.77 1.74
N VAL A 103 0.25 3.06 2.03
CA VAL A 103 -0.28 4.09 1.16
C VAL A 103 0.83 5.04 0.78
N PHE A 104 1.03 5.22 -0.51
CA PHE A 104 1.92 6.21 -1.09
C PHE A 104 1.08 7.29 -1.74
N ALA A 105 1.40 8.55 -1.45
CA ALA A 105 0.80 9.70 -2.08
C ALA A 105 1.86 10.42 -2.91
N PHE A 106 1.57 10.66 -4.18
CA PHE A 106 2.46 11.31 -5.13
C PHE A 106 1.94 12.70 -5.45
N SER A 107 2.79 13.73 -5.37
CA SER A 107 2.42 15.09 -5.77
C SER A 107 2.22 15.25 -7.28
N ASN A 108 2.81 14.36 -8.07
CA ASN A 108 2.69 14.30 -9.53
C ASN A 108 2.31 12.88 -9.97
N LEU A 109 1.51 12.74 -11.03
CA LEU A 109 1.11 11.44 -11.55
C LEU A 109 2.33 10.64 -12.01
N PRO A 110 2.65 9.50 -11.39
CA PRO A 110 3.74 8.67 -11.86
C PRO A 110 3.37 7.98 -13.19
N ALA A 111 4.27 7.99 -14.17
CA ALA A 111 4.03 7.44 -15.51
C ALA A 111 3.59 5.96 -15.50
N THR A 112 4.05 5.19 -14.51
CA THR A 112 3.77 3.76 -14.37
C THR A 112 2.63 3.44 -13.42
N LEU A 113 1.99 4.43 -12.76
CA LEU A 113 0.94 4.18 -11.78
C LEU A 113 -0.25 3.42 -12.39
N LYS A 114 -0.63 3.75 -13.64
CA LYS A 114 -1.71 3.08 -14.37
C LYS A 114 -1.51 1.55 -14.52
N ASN A 115 -0.26 1.09 -14.52
CA ASN A 115 0.05 -0.34 -14.67
C ASN A 115 -0.30 -1.14 -13.41
N TRP A 116 -0.55 -0.45 -12.29
CA TRP A 116 -0.87 -1.04 -11.00
C TRP A 116 -2.37 -1.08 -10.70
N VAL A 117 -3.21 -0.45 -11.53
CA VAL A 117 -4.67 -0.40 -11.32
C VAL A 117 -5.22 -1.82 -11.17
N GLY A 118 -5.89 -2.09 -10.04
CA GLY A 118 -6.61 -3.34 -9.78
C GLY A 118 -5.76 -4.62 -9.75
N GLN A 119 -4.43 -4.51 -9.66
CA GLN A 119 -3.55 -5.69 -9.62
C GLN A 119 -3.73 -6.46 -8.31
N ILE A 120 -3.88 -7.79 -8.37
CA ILE A 120 -4.07 -8.66 -7.19
C ILE A 120 -3.15 -9.88 -7.26
N ASN A 121 -2.91 -10.51 -6.09
CA ASN A 121 -2.17 -11.77 -5.96
C ASN A 121 -0.76 -11.76 -6.58
N ILE A 122 -0.04 -10.65 -6.46
CA ILE A 122 1.33 -10.52 -6.98
C ILE A 122 2.27 -11.23 -6.02
N ALA A 123 2.88 -12.33 -6.47
CA ALA A 123 3.76 -13.14 -5.62
C ALA A 123 5.04 -12.36 -5.20
N PRO A 124 5.61 -12.62 -4.02
CA PRO A 124 6.81 -11.91 -3.51
C PRO A 124 8.05 -11.99 -4.42
N ASN A 125 8.11 -12.99 -5.29
CA ASN A 125 9.19 -13.20 -6.25
C ASN A 125 8.87 -12.67 -7.66
N ASP A 126 7.74 -11.99 -7.84
CA ASP A 126 7.33 -11.46 -9.13
C ASP A 126 8.29 -10.35 -9.59
N PRO A 127 8.75 -10.34 -10.86
CA PRO A 127 9.67 -9.32 -11.37
C PRO A 127 9.13 -7.89 -11.25
N ARG A 128 7.81 -7.72 -11.23
CA ARG A 128 7.14 -6.41 -11.09
C ARG A 128 7.45 -5.71 -9.76
N PHE A 129 7.88 -6.43 -8.72
CA PHE A 129 8.31 -5.81 -7.46
C PHE A 129 9.45 -4.82 -7.64
N SER A 130 10.35 -5.05 -8.61
CA SER A 130 11.41 -4.10 -8.91
C SER A 130 10.89 -2.78 -9.47
N ASP A 131 9.86 -2.84 -10.31
CA ASP A 131 9.22 -1.66 -10.88
C ASP A 131 8.36 -0.93 -9.83
N LEU A 132 7.74 -1.68 -8.91
CA LEU A 132 7.03 -1.11 -7.77
C LEU A 132 7.97 -0.36 -6.83
N ALA A 133 9.06 -1.01 -6.44
CA ALA A 133 10.09 -0.39 -5.60
C ALA A 133 10.56 0.92 -6.23
N CYS A 134 10.77 0.91 -7.55
CA CYS A 134 11.16 2.10 -8.27
C CYS A 134 10.09 3.18 -8.35
N LEU A 135 8.82 2.79 -8.49
CA LEU A 135 7.69 3.70 -8.46
C LEU A 135 7.62 4.45 -7.13
N VAL A 136 7.79 3.74 -6.01
CA VAL A 136 7.68 4.29 -4.65
C VAL A 136 8.99 4.86 -4.10
N GLY A 137 10.06 4.90 -4.88
CA GLY A 137 11.33 5.48 -4.43
C GLY A 137 12.18 4.58 -3.52
N LEU A 138 11.86 3.29 -3.44
CA LEU A 138 12.64 2.30 -2.68
C LEU A 138 13.89 1.90 -3.49
N SER A 139 15.07 2.16 -2.94
CA SER A 139 16.33 1.68 -3.50
C SER A 139 16.55 0.21 -3.15
N ILE A 140 16.66 -0.65 -4.16
CA ILE A 140 17.03 -2.05 -3.98
C ILE A 140 18.55 -2.16 -4.15
N PRO A 141 19.30 -2.57 -3.11
CA PRO A 141 20.75 -2.78 -3.21
C PRO A 141 21.09 -3.73 -4.37
N ASN A 142 22.15 -3.42 -5.12
CA ASN A 142 22.68 -4.26 -6.22
C ASN A 142 21.71 -4.50 -7.39
N SER A 143 20.62 -3.73 -7.51
CA SER A 143 19.68 -3.83 -8.63
C SER A 143 20.14 -3.04 -9.87
N GLY A 144 21.15 -2.17 -9.74
CA GLY A 144 21.58 -1.24 -10.79
C GLY A 144 20.55 -0.15 -11.13
N LYS A 145 19.35 -0.19 -10.53
CA LYS A 145 18.28 0.80 -10.72
C LYS A 145 18.28 1.78 -9.53
N TYR A 146 18.69 3.02 -9.79
CA TYR A 146 18.51 4.13 -8.85
C TYR A 146 17.13 4.75 -9.03
N CYS A 147 16.30 4.55 -8.03
CA CYS A 147 14.92 4.99 -8.06
C CYS A 147 14.71 5.96 -6.90
N THR A 148 15.26 7.16 -7.02
CA THR A 148 15.00 8.25 -6.10
C THR A 148 13.87 9.10 -6.65
N LYS A 149 12.79 9.23 -5.88
CA LYS A 149 11.64 10.04 -6.23
C LYS A 149 11.46 11.09 -5.14
N THR A 150 11.24 12.33 -5.54
CA THR A 150 10.82 13.41 -4.65
C THR A 150 9.30 13.59 -4.75
N GLY A 151 8.70 14.29 -3.78
CA GLY A 151 7.26 14.56 -3.79
C GLY A 151 6.41 13.32 -3.50
N ILE A 152 6.93 12.41 -2.68
CA ILE A 152 6.20 11.25 -2.16
C ILE A 152 6.12 11.37 -0.64
N ALA A 153 4.93 11.12 -0.11
CA ALA A 153 4.72 10.82 1.29
C ALA A 153 4.10 9.42 1.41
N ASP A 154 4.31 8.76 2.53
CA ASP A 154 3.64 7.49 2.81
C ASP A 154 3.05 7.45 4.22
N ALA A 155 2.08 6.55 4.37
CA ALA A 155 1.55 6.12 5.64
C ALA A 155 1.40 4.60 5.62
N SER A 156 1.43 3.99 6.80
CA SER A 156 1.24 2.55 6.92
C SER A 156 0.39 2.17 8.11
N PHE A 157 -0.29 1.03 7.99
CA PHE A 157 -1.00 0.39 9.08
C PHE A 157 -0.64 -1.10 9.11
N THR A 158 -0.39 -1.63 10.29
CA THR A 158 -0.10 -3.07 10.48
C THR A 158 -1.32 -3.75 11.09
N ILE A 159 -1.72 -4.88 10.51
CA ILE A 159 -2.85 -5.68 10.98
C ILE A 159 -2.33 -7.07 11.32
N THR A 160 -2.76 -7.65 12.44
CA THR A 160 -2.57 -9.07 12.72
C THR A 160 -3.92 -9.77 12.59
N THR A 161 -4.00 -10.73 11.68
CA THR A 161 -5.20 -11.50 11.38
C THR A 161 -5.17 -12.87 12.06
N TYR A 162 -6.33 -13.33 12.52
CA TYR A 162 -6.52 -14.61 13.22
C TYR A 162 -7.70 -15.39 12.65
N PRO A 163 -7.72 -16.73 12.76
CA PRO A 163 -8.93 -17.50 12.51
C PRO A 163 -10.06 -17.07 13.45
N LYS A 164 -11.30 -17.33 13.04
CA LYS A 164 -12.45 -17.14 13.94
C LYS A 164 -12.31 -18.14 15.10
N THR A 165 -12.34 -17.65 16.34
CA THR A 165 -12.46 -18.54 17.51
C THR A 165 -13.81 -19.25 17.44
N GLN A 166 -13.77 -20.58 17.51
CA GLN A 166 -14.97 -21.43 17.57
C GLN A 166 -15.75 -21.17 18.85
#